data_AF-A0A0F9UI32-F1
#
_entry.id   AF-A0A0F9UI32-F1
#
_cell.length_a   1.000
_cell.length_b   1.000
_cell.length_c   1.000
_cell.angle_alpha   90.00
_cell.angle_beta   90.00
_cell.angle_gamma   90.00
#
_symmetry.space_group_name_H-M   'P 1'
#
loop_
_entity.id
_entity.type
_entity.pdbx_description
1 polymer ?
#
loop_
_entity_poly.entity_id
_entity_poly.type
_entity_poly.pdbx_seq_one_letter_code
_entity_poly.pdbx_strand_id
1 'polypeptide(L)' 'MGYFSNGEEGDRYDIEYCSKCVHAPDIEKGKDCAVLEAHSIYNYDECNNPDSILHILIPRDGIYNEQCRMFLATQ' A
#
# COMPACT_ATOMS: atom_id res chain seq x y z
N MET A 1 -2.45 8.83 2.93
CA MET A 1 -1.66 7.73 2.36
C MET A 1 -1.37 6.77 3.49
N GLY A 2 -1.20 5.48 3.16
CA GLY A 2 -0.73 4.49 4.13
C GLY A 2 0.56 4.97 4.82
N TYR A 3 0.68 4.69 6.11
CA TYR A 3 1.86 5.04 6.90
C TYR A 3 2.44 3.78 7.51
N PHE A 4 3.72 3.53 7.26
CA PHE A 4 4.46 2.39 7.79
C PHE A 4 5.55 2.91 8.70
N SER A 5 5.44 2.63 9.99
CA SER A 5 6.36 3.11 11.02
C SER A 5 7.74 2.46 10.92
N ASN A 6 7.84 1.30 10.27
CA ASN A 6 9.06 0.55 10.02
C ASN A 6 8.86 -0.47 8.88
N GLY A 7 9.94 -1.16 8.50
CA GLY A 7 9.91 -2.19 7.47
C GLY A 7 8.98 -3.36 7.80
N GLU A 8 8.93 -3.81 9.06
CA GLU A 8 8.09 -4.94 9.48
C GLU A 8 6.58 -4.66 9.30
N GLU A 9 6.14 -3.42 9.56
CA GLU A 9 4.76 -3.02 9.32
C GLU A 9 4.44 -3.00 7.81
N GLY A 10 5.39 -2.55 6.99
CA GLY A 10 5.32 -2.61 5.53
C GLY A 10 5.22 -4.05 5.03
N ASP A 11 6.11 -4.93 5.49
CA ASP A 11 6.16 -6.34 5.11
C ASP A 11 4.86 -7.06 5.51
N ARG A 12 4.34 -6.80 6.71
CA ARG A 12 3.06 -7.39 7.16
C ARG A 12 1.91 -6.93 6.27
N TYR A 13 1.85 -5.65 5.95
CA TYR A 13 0.82 -5.11 5.06
C TYR A 13 0.94 -5.70 3.65
N ASP A 14 2.18 -5.89 3.18
CA ASP A 14 2.44 -6.48 1.88
C ASP A 14 1.88 -7.91 1.79
N ILE A 15 2.19 -8.74 2.80
CA ILE A 15 1.69 -10.11 2.92
C ILE A 15 0.15 -10.14 2.97
N GLU A 16 -0.46 -9.26 3.78
CA GLU A 16 -1.91 -9.28 4.03
C GLU A 16 -2.72 -8.80 2.82
N TYR A 17 -2.28 -7.72 2.17
CA TYR A 17 -3.06 -7.01 1.16
C TYR A 17 -2.41 -6.96 -0.21
N CYS A 18 -1.14 -6.59 -0.30
CA CYS A 18 -0.48 -6.39 -1.58
C CYS A 18 -0.32 -7.70 -2.35
N SER A 19 -0.16 -8.82 -1.66
CA SER A 19 -0.18 -10.17 -2.27
C SER A 19 -1.44 -10.49 -3.07
N LYS A 20 -2.52 -9.76 -2.80
CA LYS A 20 -3.83 -9.89 -3.44
C LYS A 20 -4.25 -8.62 -4.17
N CYS A 21 -3.34 -7.67 -4.37
CA CYS A 21 -3.62 -6.44 -5.10
C CYS A 21 -3.60 -6.70 -6.62
N VAL A 22 -4.50 -6.09 -7.38
CA VAL A 22 -4.51 -6.21 -8.85
C VAL A 22 -3.21 -5.75 -9.52
N HIS A 23 -2.45 -4.89 -8.83
CA HIS A 23 -1.15 -4.38 -9.27
C HIS A 23 0.04 -5.21 -8.77
N ALA A 24 -0.20 -6.39 -8.21
CA ALA A 24 0.84 -7.35 -7.84
C ALA A 24 0.81 -8.63 -8.72
N PRO A 25 0.81 -8.51 -10.07
CA PRO A 25 0.59 -9.67 -10.94
C PRO A 25 1.74 -10.68 -10.95
N ASP A 26 2.88 -10.39 -10.31
CA ASP A 26 4.15 -11.09 -10.51
C ASP A 26 4.98 -11.15 -9.22
N ILE A 27 4.37 -11.38 -8.05
CA ILE A 27 5.12 -11.56 -6.78
C ILE A 27 6.14 -12.70 -6.89
N GLU A 28 5.84 -13.77 -7.64
CA GLU A 28 6.81 -14.85 -7.92
C GLU A 28 8.04 -14.40 -8.74
N LYS A 29 7.97 -13.24 -9.41
CA LYS A 29 9.12 -12.62 -10.09
C LYS A 29 9.84 -11.56 -9.24
N GLY A 30 9.52 -11.47 -7.95
CA GLY A 30 10.10 -10.47 -7.04
C GLY A 30 9.69 -9.03 -7.39
N LYS A 31 8.48 -8.83 -7.96
CA LYS A 31 7.93 -7.50 -8.19
C LYS A 31 7.03 -7.11 -7.03
N ASP A 32 7.32 -5.97 -6.44
CA ASP A 32 6.50 -5.38 -5.39
C ASP A 32 5.17 -4.87 -5.96
N CYS A 33 4.15 -4.78 -5.10
CA CYS A 33 2.90 -4.13 -5.46
C CYS A 33 3.16 -2.66 -5.82
N ALA A 34 2.85 -2.26 -7.06
CA ALA A 34 3.10 -0.89 -7.53
C ALA A 34 2.44 0.20 -6.65
N VAL A 35 1.34 -0.15 -5.96
CA VAL A 35 0.70 0.75 -4.99
C VAL A 35 1.60 0.96 -3.77
N LEU A 36 2.16 -0.10 -3.21
CA LEU A 36 3.05 -0.03 -2.06
C LEU A 36 4.38 0.64 -2.44
N GLU A 37 4.92 0.32 -3.62
CA GLU A 37 6.11 0.96 -4.16
C GLU A 37 5.90 2.48 -4.31
N ALA A 38 4.77 2.92 -4.87
CA ALA A 38 4.44 4.34 -4.97
C ALA A 38 4.36 5.02 -3.60
N HIS A 39 3.83 4.32 -2.57
CA HIS A 39 3.84 4.84 -1.20
C HIS A 39 5.25 4.98 -0.65
N SER A 40 6.14 4.03 -0.92
CA SER A 40 7.53 4.07 -0.46
C SER A 40 8.35 5.16 -1.15
N ILE A 41 8.13 5.38 -2.46
CA ILE A 41 8.87 6.38 -3.25
C ILE A 41 8.42 7.81 -2.91
N TYR A 42 7.11 8.04 -2.82
CA TYR A 42 6.54 9.39 -2.71
C TYR A 42 6.08 9.76 -1.30
N ASN A 43 6.42 8.95 -0.27
CA ASN A 43 5.96 9.21 1.10
C ASN A 43 6.31 10.60 1.61
N TYR A 44 7.53 11.09 1.40
CA TYR A 44 7.95 12.39 1.91
C TYR A 44 7.24 13.55 1.21
N ASP A 45 7.03 13.42 -0.10
CA ASP A 45 6.43 14.46 -0.93
C ASP A 45 4.91 14.55 -0.71
N GLU A 46 4.25 13.41 -0.56
CA GLU A 46 2.80 13.30 -0.55
C GLU A 46 2.20 13.18 0.86
N CYS A 47 2.99 12.96 1.92
CA CYS A 47 2.44 12.76 3.27
C CYS A 47 1.60 13.92 3.81
N ASN A 48 1.92 15.15 3.39
CA ASN A 48 1.22 16.36 3.78
C ASN A 48 0.29 16.90 2.68
N ASN A 49 0.15 16.18 1.56
CA ASN A 49 -0.73 16.55 0.47
C ASN A 49 -2.10 15.86 0.64
N PRO A 50 -3.13 16.56 1.16
CA PRO A 50 -4.43 15.94 1.42
C PRO A 50 -5.12 15.42 0.15
N ASP A 51 -4.76 15.96 -1.02
CA ASP A 51 -5.32 15.59 -2.32
C ASP A 51 -4.53 14.46 -3.00
N SER A 52 -3.52 13.88 -2.35
CA SER A 52 -2.73 12.81 -2.95
C SER A 52 -3.59 11.58 -3.23
N ILE A 53 -3.47 11.04 -4.44
CA ILE A 53 -4.10 9.76 -4.83
C ILE A 53 -3.67 8.62 -3.91
N LEU A 54 -2.51 8.74 -3.25
CA LEU A 54 -2.03 7.76 -2.28
C LEU A 54 -2.94 7.66 -1.04
N HIS A 55 -3.68 8.72 -0.67
CA HIS A 55 -4.73 8.63 0.36
C HIS A 55 -5.91 7.73 -0.05
N ILE A 56 -6.17 7.60 -1.35
CA ILE A 56 -7.25 6.78 -1.88
C ILE A 56 -6.80 5.33 -1.96
N LEU A 57 -5.58 5.07 -2.44
CA LEU A 57 -5.11 3.71 -2.72
C LEU A 57 -4.88 2.88 -1.45
N ILE A 58 -4.29 3.49 -0.41
CA ILE A 58 -4.18 2.91 0.94
C ILE A 58 -4.78 3.94 1.92
N PRO A 59 -6.08 3.79 2.27
CA PRO A 59 -6.74 4.66 3.22
C PRO A 59 -6.21 4.45 4.64
N ARG A 60 -6.54 5.38 5.53
CA ARG A 60 -6.24 5.28 6.97
C ARG A 60 -7.47 5.58 7.79
N ASP A 61 -7.65 4.82 8.86
CA ASP A 61 -8.57 5.12 9.95
C ASP A 61 -7.77 5.47 11.21
N GLY A 62 -7.69 6.77 11.49
CA GLY A 62 -6.82 7.31 12.53
C GLY A 62 -5.36 6.92 12.33
N ILE A 63 -4.86 6.00 13.17
CA ILE A 63 -3.48 5.54 13.13
C ILE A 63 -3.27 4.28 12.28
N TYR A 64 -4.35 3.57 11.92
CA TYR A 64 -4.26 2.28 11.23
C TYR A 64 -4.36 2.45 9.71
N ASN A 65 -3.60 1.65 8.97
CA ASN A 65 -3.81 1.49 7.53
C ASN A 65 -5.01 0.59 7.30
N GLU A 66 -5.91 1.02 6.42
CA GLU A 66 -7.02 0.18 5.95
C GLU A 66 -6.58 -0.70 4.78
N GLN A 67 -7.47 -1.61 4.38
CA GLN A 67 -7.27 -2.46 3.21
C GLN A 67 -7.01 -1.64 1.93
N CYS A 68 -6.04 -2.10 1.14
CA CYS A 68 -5.77 -1.56 -0.20
C CYS A 68 -7.06 -1.54 -1.04
N ARG A 69 -7.43 -0.38 -1.62
CA ARG A 69 -8.64 -0.27 -2.46
C ARG A 69 -8.57 -1.09 -3.76
N MET A 70 -7.38 -1.55 -4.11
CA MET A 70 -7.11 -2.38 -5.28
C MET A 70 -6.98 -3.87 -4.93
N PHE A 71 -7.35 -4.25 -3.70
CA PHE A 71 -7.38 -5.64 -3.24
C PHE A 71 -8.46 -6.45 -3.97
N LEU A 72 -8.07 -7.63 -4.43
CA LEU A 72 -8.95 -8.63 -4.99
C LEU A 72 -9.25 -9.66 -3.91
N ALA A 73 -10.45 -9.62 -3.34
CA ALA A 73 -10.93 -10.75 -2.55
C ALA A 73 -11.05 -11.94 -3.51
N THR A 74 -10.27 -12.98 -3.26
CA THR A 74 -10.43 -14.26 -3.96
C THR A 74 -11.91 -14.67 -3.88
N GLN A 75 -12.56 -14.80 -5.05
CA GLN A 75 -13.88 -15.42 -5.18
C GLN A 75 -13.81 -16.92 -4.89
#